data_AF-A0A327YU95-F1
#
_entry.id   AF-A0A327YU95-F1
#
_cell.length_a   1.000
_cell.length_b   1.000
_cell.length_c   1.000
_cell.angle_alpha   90.00
_cell.angle_beta   90.00
_cell.angle_gamma   90.00
#
_symmetry.space_group_name_H-M   'P 1'
#
loop_
_entity.id
_entity.type
_entity.pdbx_description
1 polymer ?
#
loop_
_entity_poly.entity_id
_entity_poly.type
_entity_poly.pdbx_seq_one_letter_code
_entity_poly.pdbx_strand_id
1 'polypeptide(L)'
;MAFKFTPVDPDEYARGFEEEEEARSQEEALAAALAVEPHANLELFRKKRGFTKTEMAEMMDITPRSYYAYESGKRSIPTEALVRLNMYTGVDLNEILTGRPSSEGYERVVSTTIWMLRVLLTDYKGIPLSRQEKIINETIGYAQERGLTIDKRLVDDMVASEMVYKFHPENIPAPPDAEAYGEDQYEQYKRDEEAWQKHVDEGLEGRSWPR
;
A
#
# COMPACT_ATOMS: atom_id res chain seq x y z
N MET A 1 24.41 -48.55 -45.06
CA MET A 1 24.89 -47.96 -43.79
C MET A 1 23.76 -48.12 -42.77
N ALA A 2 23.92 -49.00 -41.78
CA ALA A 2 22.88 -49.21 -40.76
C ALA A 2 23.05 -48.16 -39.65
N PHE A 3 22.05 -47.28 -39.47
CA PHE A 3 22.00 -46.37 -38.33
C PHE A 3 21.81 -47.21 -37.05
N LYS A 4 22.77 -47.15 -36.13
CA LYS A 4 22.62 -47.69 -34.78
C LYS A 4 21.77 -46.70 -33.98
N PHE A 5 20.53 -47.06 -33.70
CA PHE A 5 19.69 -46.35 -32.74
C PHE A 5 20.15 -46.76 -31.34
N THR A 6 20.78 -45.86 -30.61
CA THR A 6 21.02 -46.02 -29.18
C THR A 6 19.75 -45.56 -28.46
N PRO A 7 19.04 -46.43 -27.73
CA PRO A 7 17.88 -46.01 -26.95
C PRO A 7 18.35 -45.01 -25.90
N VAL A 8 17.83 -43.79 -25.94
CA VAL A 8 18.02 -42.80 -24.88
C VAL A 8 17.04 -43.16 -23.77
N ASP A 9 17.53 -43.27 -22.53
CA ASP A 9 16.69 -43.48 -21.36
C ASP A 9 15.72 -42.29 -21.23
N PRO A 10 14.40 -42.52 -21.25
CA PRO A 10 13.40 -41.45 -21.12
C PRO A 10 13.63 -40.55 -19.89
N ASP A 11 14.11 -41.11 -18.78
CA ASP A 11 14.36 -40.37 -17.54
C ASP A 11 15.66 -39.55 -17.62
N GLU A 12 16.65 -39.99 -18.41
CA GLU A 12 17.86 -39.24 -18.70
C GLU A 12 17.58 -38.09 -19.69
N TYR A 13 16.75 -38.34 -20.70
CA TYR A 13 16.29 -37.31 -21.63
C TYR A 13 15.45 -36.23 -20.94
N ALA A 14 14.52 -36.62 -20.06
CA ALA A 14 13.71 -35.69 -19.30
C ALA A 14 14.56 -34.81 -18.38
N ARG A 15 15.51 -35.40 -17.63
CA ARG A 15 16.44 -34.65 -16.79
C ARG A 15 17.33 -33.70 -17.58
N GLY A 16 17.87 -34.15 -18.72
CA GLY A 16 18.66 -33.28 -19.59
C GLY A 16 17.84 -32.11 -20.16
N PHE A 17 16.56 -32.33 -20.44
CA PHE A 17 15.65 -31.29 -20.90
C PHE A 17 15.31 -30.28 -19.79
N GLU A 18 15.05 -30.76 -18.58
CA GLU A 18 14.84 -29.91 -17.39
C GLU A 18 16.08 -29.09 -17.06
N GLU A 19 17.27 -29.71 -17.06
CA GLU A 19 18.56 -29.02 -16.85
C GLU A 19 18.82 -27.95 -17.92
N GLU A 20 18.52 -28.23 -19.20
CA GLU A 20 18.62 -27.24 -20.28
C GLU A 20 17.60 -26.10 -20.16
N GLU A 21 16.36 -26.39 -19.75
CA GLU A 21 15.35 -25.35 -19.48
C GLU A 21 15.73 -24.48 -18.28
N GLU A 22 16.21 -25.08 -17.20
CA GLU A 22 16.69 -24.37 -16.02
C GLU A 22 17.90 -23.50 -16.36
N ALA A 23 18.87 -24.03 -17.11
CA ALA A 23 20.04 -23.27 -17.54
C ALA A 23 19.64 -22.08 -18.43
N ARG A 24 18.69 -22.28 -19.36
CA ARG A 24 18.16 -21.22 -20.21
C ARG A 24 17.39 -20.18 -19.39
N SER A 25 16.56 -20.62 -18.44
CA SER A 25 15.85 -19.72 -17.51
C SER A 25 16.82 -18.92 -16.65
N GLN A 26 17.93 -19.52 -16.19
CA GLN A 26 18.96 -18.83 -15.43
C GLN A 26 19.74 -17.84 -16.29
N GLU A 27 20.07 -18.20 -17.54
CA GLU A 27 20.72 -17.32 -18.50
C GLU A 27 19.84 -16.12 -18.86
N GLU A 28 18.55 -16.35 -19.12
CA GLU A 28 17.56 -15.29 -19.35
C GLU A 28 17.38 -14.40 -18.12
N ALA A 29 17.33 -14.98 -16.91
CA ALA A 29 17.25 -14.22 -15.66
C ALA A 29 18.51 -13.38 -15.42
N LEU A 30 19.70 -13.92 -15.71
CA LEU A 30 20.97 -13.21 -15.61
C LEU A 30 21.05 -12.08 -16.65
N ALA A 31 20.66 -12.34 -17.90
CA ALA A 31 20.61 -11.33 -18.94
C ALA A 31 19.62 -10.20 -18.59
N ALA A 32 18.45 -10.55 -18.04
CA ALA A 32 17.48 -9.58 -17.56
C ALA A 32 18.03 -8.75 -16.38
N ALA A 33 18.74 -9.37 -15.44
CA ALA A 33 19.37 -8.68 -14.31
C ALA A 33 20.51 -7.73 -14.76
N LEU A 34 21.30 -8.15 -15.74
CA LEU A 34 22.40 -7.35 -16.31
C LEU A 34 21.90 -6.20 -17.19
N ALA A 35 20.68 -6.28 -17.72
CA ALA A 35 20.06 -5.21 -18.49
C ALA A 35 19.40 -4.13 -17.61
N VAL A 36 19.33 -4.33 -16.28
CA VAL A 36 18.75 -3.32 -15.40
C VAL A 36 19.70 -2.16 -15.23
N GLU A 37 19.15 -0.96 -15.37
CA GLU A 37 19.85 0.30 -15.18
C GLU A 37 19.29 1.02 -13.95
N PRO A 38 19.83 0.80 -12.73
CA PRO A 38 19.30 1.40 -11.49
C PRO A 38 19.26 2.93 -11.53
N HIS A 39 20.16 3.54 -12.29
CA HIS A 39 20.20 4.98 -12.49
C HIS A 39 18.97 5.49 -13.27
N ALA A 40 18.52 4.75 -14.29
CA ALA A 40 17.32 5.08 -15.06
C ALA A 40 16.05 4.89 -14.21
N ASN A 41 16.01 3.83 -13.40
CA ASN A 41 14.91 3.60 -12.47
C ASN A 41 14.81 4.70 -11.40
N LEU A 42 15.95 5.15 -10.87
CA LEU A 42 16.01 6.29 -9.95
C LEU A 42 15.48 7.58 -10.59
N GLU A 43 15.84 7.83 -11.87
CA GLU A 43 15.32 8.96 -12.62
C GLU A 43 13.80 8.88 -12.81
N LEU A 44 13.29 7.70 -13.18
CA LEU A 44 11.86 7.44 -13.36
C LEU A 44 11.09 7.65 -12.07
N PHE A 45 11.58 7.09 -10.95
CA PHE A 45 10.99 7.28 -9.62
C PHE A 45 10.90 8.76 -9.27
N ARG A 46 12.00 9.50 -9.41
CA ARG A 46 12.04 10.93 -9.13
C ARG A 46 11.00 11.69 -9.95
N LYS A 47 10.95 11.45 -11.27
CA LYS A 47 10.00 12.10 -12.19
C LYS A 47 8.55 11.76 -11.83
N LYS A 48 8.25 10.50 -11.54
CA LYS A 48 6.92 10.03 -11.17
C LYS A 48 6.40 10.69 -9.90
N ARG A 49 7.28 10.96 -8.94
CA ARG A 49 6.95 11.64 -7.67
C ARG A 49 7.04 13.18 -7.75
N GLY A 50 7.47 13.73 -8.88
CA GLY A 50 7.59 15.18 -9.06
C GLY A 50 8.76 15.83 -8.33
N PHE A 51 9.72 15.05 -7.84
CA PHE A 51 10.87 15.58 -7.10
C PHE A 51 11.91 16.21 -8.03
N THR A 52 12.54 17.27 -7.55
CA THR A 52 13.73 17.86 -8.14
C THR A 52 14.98 17.05 -7.81
N LYS A 53 16.05 17.24 -8.57
CA LYS A 53 17.34 16.58 -8.31
C LYS A 53 17.97 17.03 -6.98
N THR A 54 17.67 18.25 -6.55
CA THR A 54 18.16 18.81 -5.28
C THR A 54 17.45 18.17 -4.10
N GLU A 55 16.11 18.08 -4.13
CA GLU A 55 15.32 17.40 -3.09
C GLU A 55 15.73 15.92 -2.96
N MET A 56 15.99 15.23 -4.07
CA MET A 56 16.49 13.86 -4.01
C MET A 56 17.88 13.77 -3.37
N ALA A 57 18.78 14.72 -3.68
CA ALA A 57 20.10 14.76 -3.06
C ALA A 57 20.00 14.97 -1.54
N GLU A 58 19.09 15.84 -1.10
CA GLU A 58 18.79 16.08 0.31
C GLU A 58 18.25 14.82 1.00
N MET A 59 17.23 14.16 0.43
CA MET A 59 16.66 12.91 0.98
C MET A 59 17.67 11.76 1.04
N MET A 60 18.60 11.72 0.09
CA MET A 60 19.67 10.72 0.06
C MET A 60 20.87 11.10 0.94
N ASP A 61 20.86 12.29 1.55
CA ASP A 61 21.96 12.89 2.32
C ASP A 61 23.28 12.83 1.54
N ILE A 62 23.26 13.43 0.35
CA ILE A 62 24.40 13.54 -0.57
C ILE A 62 24.43 14.92 -1.21
N THR A 63 25.56 15.27 -1.83
CA THR A 63 25.63 16.52 -2.60
C THR A 63 24.80 16.43 -3.88
N PRO A 64 24.20 17.54 -4.37
CA PRO A 64 23.52 17.57 -5.66
C PRO A 64 24.42 17.05 -6.77
N ARG A 65 25.69 17.46 -6.81
CA ARG A 65 26.67 16.97 -7.81
C ARG A 65 26.78 15.44 -7.82
N SER A 66 26.82 14.81 -6.65
CA SER A 66 26.83 13.35 -6.53
C SER A 66 25.55 12.75 -7.10
N TYR A 67 24.39 13.29 -6.74
CA TYR A 67 23.11 12.84 -7.27
C TYR A 67 23.04 12.91 -8.80
N TYR A 68 23.50 14.02 -9.41
CA TYR A 68 23.58 14.15 -10.87
C TYR A 68 24.47 13.06 -11.50
N ALA A 69 25.60 12.73 -10.88
CA ALA A 69 26.49 11.66 -11.36
C ALA A 69 25.86 10.27 -11.24
N TYR A 70 25.06 10.05 -10.19
CA TYR A 70 24.33 8.81 -9.97
C TYR A 70 23.21 8.62 -10.98
N GLU A 71 22.31 9.60 -11.11
CA GLU A 71 21.16 9.52 -12.02
C GLU A 71 21.58 9.43 -13.50
N SER A 72 22.73 10.03 -13.85
CA SER A 72 23.27 9.91 -15.22
C SER A 72 24.05 8.63 -15.50
N GLY A 73 24.12 7.69 -14.55
CA GLY A 73 24.86 6.44 -14.68
C GLY A 73 26.39 6.60 -14.68
N LYS A 74 26.91 7.83 -14.50
CA LYS A 74 28.36 8.10 -14.46
C LYS A 74 29.04 7.53 -13.21
N ARG A 75 28.27 7.27 -12.15
CA ARG A 75 28.75 6.66 -10.92
C ARG A 75 27.67 5.76 -10.33
N SER A 76 28.08 4.65 -9.72
CA SER A 76 27.16 3.79 -8.98
C SER A 76 26.56 4.52 -7.77
N ILE A 77 25.30 4.21 -7.49
CA ILE A 77 24.59 4.75 -6.33
C ILE A 77 25.07 4.00 -5.07
N PRO A 78 25.56 4.68 -4.03
CA PRO A 78 25.92 4.03 -2.78
C PRO A 78 24.70 3.40 -2.10
N THR A 79 24.87 2.22 -1.50
CA THR A 79 23.81 1.52 -0.78
C THR A 79 23.23 2.37 0.34
N GLU A 80 24.06 3.11 1.09
CA GLU A 80 23.63 3.98 2.18
C GLU A 80 22.69 5.09 1.68
N ALA A 81 22.93 5.60 0.48
CA ALA A 81 22.11 6.63 -0.13
C ALA A 81 20.74 6.07 -0.57
N LEU A 82 20.70 4.82 -1.05
CA LEU A 82 19.46 4.11 -1.34
C LEU A 82 18.65 3.82 -0.07
N VAL A 83 19.30 3.35 1.00
CA VAL A 83 18.63 3.09 2.28
C VAL A 83 17.99 4.37 2.83
N ARG A 84 18.70 5.50 2.78
CA ARG A 84 18.12 6.80 3.18
C ARG A 84 16.93 7.19 2.32
N LEU A 85 17.03 7.00 1.00
CA LEU A 85 15.88 7.25 0.11
C LEU A 85 14.66 6.42 0.52
N ASN A 86 14.83 5.14 0.83
CA ASN A 86 13.76 4.27 1.32
C ASN A 86 13.17 4.81 2.64
N MET A 87 14.01 5.20 3.60
CA MET A 87 13.53 5.74 4.88
C MET A 87 12.70 7.03 4.71
N TYR A 88 13.07 7.91 3.79
CA TYR A 88 12.36 9.19 3.58
C TYR A 88 11.11 9.07 2.70
N THR A 89 11.09 8.13 1.76
CA THR A 89 10.04 8.08 0.72
C THR A 89 9.18 6.83 0.75
N GLY A 90 9.60 5.80 1.51
CA GLY A 90 8.99 4.47 1.49
C GLY A 90 9.16 3.73 0.16
N VAL A 91 10.08 4.16 -0.72
CA VAL A 91 10.28 3.52 -2.02
C VAL A 91 10.75 2.08 -1.87
N ASP A 92 10.22 1.17 -2.68
CA ASP A 92 10.72 -0.19 -2.77
C ASP A 92 12.10 -0.19 -3.45
N LEU A 93 13.14 -0.54 -2.71
CA LEU A 93 14.50 -0.60 -3.25
C LEU A 93 14.63 -1.63 -4.38
N ASN A 94 13.82 -2.67 -4.41
CA ASN A 94 13.79 -3.62 -5.50
C ASN A 94 13.31 -2.94 -6.80
N GLU A 95 12.35 -2.01 -6.72
CA GLU A 95 11.88 -1.23 -7.87
C GLU A 95 13.01 -0.37 -8.46
N ILE A 96 13.86 0.22 -7.59
CA ILE A 96 15.04 0.98 -8.04
C ILE A 96 16.11 0.05 -8.62
N LEU A 97 16.42 -1.06 -7.93
CA LEU A 97 17.55 -1.92 -8.28
C LEU A 97 17.28 -2.86 -9.44
N THR A 98 16.03 -3.30 -9.61
CA THR A 98 15.64 -4.34 -10.58
C THR A 98 14.63 -3.83 -11.62
N GLY A 99 14.10 -2.61 -11.44
CA GLY A 99 12.97 -2.10 -12.24
C GLY A 99 11.64 -2.77 -11.89
N ARG A 100 11.65 -3.69 -10.91
CA ARG A 100 10.47 -4.42 -10.45
C ARG A 100 10.35 -4.28 -8.93
N PRO A 101 9.19 -3.92 -8.39
CA PRO A 101 8.96 -4.00 -6.95
C PRO A 101 9.12 -5.43 -6.44
N SER A 102 9.43 -5.56 -5.16
CA SER A 102 9.59 -6.84 -4.46
C SER A 102 8.26 -7.60 -4.45
N SER A 103 8.33 -8.90 -4.71
CA SER A 103 7.17 -9.79 -4.55
C SER A 103 6.66 -9.76 -3.11
N GLU A 104 7.56 -9.67 -2.12
CA GLU A 104 7.19 -9.58 -0.70
C GLU A 104 6.34 -8.34 -0.36
N GLY A 105 6.62 -7.19 -0.99
CA GLY A 105 5.84 -5.96 -0.79
C GLY A 105 4.42 -6.11 -1.31
N TYR A 106 4.27 -6.60 -2.54
CA TYR A 106 2.94 -6.82 -3.13
C TYR A 106 2.17 -7.96 -2.50
N GLU A 107 2.81 -9.10 -2.27
CA GLU A 107 2.19 -10.25 -1.61
C GLU A 107 1.70 -9.87 -0.22
N ARG A 108 2.48 -9.06 0.52
CA ARG A 108 2.06 -8.58 1.85
C ARG A 108 0.86 -7.64 1.74
N VAL A 109 0.89 -6.66 0.84
CA VAL A 109 -0.24 -5.73 0.66
C VAL A 109 -1.49 -6.49 0.22
N VAL A 110 -1.39 -7.37 -0.78
CA VAL A 110 -2.51 -8.18 -1.28
C VAL A 110 -3.05 -9.11 -0.19
N SER A 111 -2.18 -9.83 0.51
CA SER A 111 -2.59 -10.74 1.60
C SER A 111 -3.26 -9.99 2.74
N THR A 112 -2.72 -8.83 3.12
CA THR A 112 -3.30 -7.99 4.18
C THR A 112 -4.66 -7.43 3.74
N THR A 113 -4.79 -6.96 2.50
CA THR A 113 -6.07 -6.51 1.94
C THR A 113 -7.10 -7.63 1.88
N ILE A 114 -6.72 -8.82 1.42
CA ILE A 114 -7.61 -10.00 1.39
C ILE A 114 -8.05 -10.37 2.82
N TRP A 115 -7.12 -10.34 3.77
CA TRP A 115 -7.43 -10.62 5.17
C TRP A 115 -8.39 -9.57 5.76
N MET A 116 -8.14 -8.28 5.55
CA MET A 116 -9.06 -7.21 6.00
C MET A 116 -10.44 -7.33 5.34
N LEU A 117 -10.51 -7.57 4.03
CA LEU A 117 -11.76 -7.81 3.33
C LEU A 117 -12.52 -8.99 3.95
N ARG A 118 -11.83 -10.09 4.26
CA ARG A 118 -12.44 -11.23 4.94
C ARG A 118 -13.03 -10.82 6.29
N VAL A 119 -12.26 -10.13 7.14
CA VAL A 119 -12.72 -9.64 8.45
C VAL A 119 -13.95 -8.73 8.30
N LEU A 120 -13.91 -7.76 7.38
CA LEU A 120 -15.03 -6.84 7.14
C LEU A 120 -16.28 -7.58 6.65
N LEU A 121 -16.13 -8.58 5.79
CA LEU A 121 -17.25 -9.36 5.28
C LEU A 121 -17.82 -10.35 6.31
N THR A 122 -17.00 -10.87 7.23
CA THR A 122 -17.45 -11.85 8.23
C THR A 122 -17.98 -11.20 9.50
N ASP A 123 -17.24 -10.23 10.04
CA ASP A 123 -17.45 -9.68 11.38
C ASP A 123 -18.33 -8.42 11.31
N TYR A 124 -18.27 -7.69 10.18
CA TYR A 124 -18.95 -6.40 9.98
C TYR A 124 -19.95 -6.41 8.82
N LYS A 125 -20.89 -7.36 8.89
CA LYS A 125 -21.89 -7.57 7.83
C LYS A 125 -22.71 -6.30 7.57
N GLY A 126 -22.96 -6.02 6.29
CA GLY A 126 -23.78 -4.89 5.85
C GLY A 126 -23.06 -3.55 5.75
N ILE A 127 -21.72 -3.51 5.86
CA ILE A 127 -20.93 -2.38 5.38
C ILE A 127 -20.86 -2.43 3.84
N PRO A 128 -21.24 -1.37 3.10
CA PRO A 128 -21.11 -1.32 1.65
C PRO A 128 -19.65 -1.45 1.17
N LEU A 129 -19.43 -2.03 0.00
CA LEU A 129 -18.08 -2.23 -0.56
C LEU A 129 -17.25 -0.94 -0.64
N SER A 130 -17.86 0.20 -1.02
CA SER A 130 -17.18 1.50 -1.07
C SER A 130 -16.65 1.96 0.29
N ARG A 131 -17.34 1.59 1.38
CA ARG A 131 -16.90 1.88 2.75
C ARG A 131 -15.83 0.91 3.21
N GLN A 132 -15.95 -0.38 2.84
CA GLN A 132 -14.90 -1.36 3.11
C GLN A 132 -13.58 -0.93 2.46
N GLU A 133 -13.62 -0.49 1.20
CA GLU A 133 -12.46 0.04 0.48
C GLU A 133 -11.83 1.24 1.21
N LYS A 134 -12.66 2.18 1.67
CA LYS A 134 -12.19 3.34 2.45
C LYS A 134 -11.48 2.90 3.74
N ILE A 135 -12.12 2.04 4.54
CA ILE A 135 -11.56 1.53 5.80
C ILE A 135 -10.21 0.85 5.53
N ILE A 136 -10.11 0.02 4.49
CA ILE A 136 -8.87 -0.66 4.09
C ILE A 136 -7.78 0.35 3.75
N ASN A 137 -8.08 1.33 2.89
CA ASN A 137 -7.11 2.32 2.44
C ASN A 137 -6.62 3.20 3.59
N GLU A 138 -7.52 3.64 4.46
CA GLU A 138 -7.17 4.45 5.63
C GLU A 138 -6.39 3.63 6.66
N THR A 139 -6.73 2.35 6.87
CA THR A 139 -5.99 1.46 7.77
C THR A 139 -4.56 1.26 7.28
N ILE A 140 -4.37 1.02 5.98
CA ILE A 140 -3.04 0.87 5.37
C ILE A 140 -2.24 2.15 5.51
N GLY A 141 -2.82 3.30 5.14
CA GLY A 141 -2.14 4.60 5.26
C GLY A 141 -1.75 4.92 6.70
N TYR A 142 -2.69 4.76 7.63
CA TYR A 142 -2.46 5.01 9.05
C TYR A 142 -1.35 4.13 9.63
N ALA A 143 -1.35 2.83 9.28
CA ALA A 143 -0.34 1.88 9.72
C ALA A 143 1.04 2.20 9.13
N GLN A 144 1.11 2.57 7.85
CA GLN A 144 2.35 2.95 7.17
C GLN A 144 2.97 4.20 7.78
N GLU A 145 2.18 5.25 8.02
CA GLU A 145 2.65 6.51 8.63
C GLU A 145 3.23 6.32 10.04
N ARG A 146 2.72 5.33 10.78
CA ARG A 146 3.06 5.11 12.20
C ARG A 146 3.93 3.87 12.44
N GLY A 147 4.30 3.15 11.38
CA GLY A 147 5.06 1.90 11.49
C GLY A 147 4.33 0.81 12.27
N LEU A 148 3.00 0.76 12.20
CA LEU A 148 2.17 -0.22 12.91
C LEU A 148 1.98 -1.50 12.10
N THR A 149 1.80 -2.62 12.81
CA THR A 149 1.34 -3.86 12.19
C THR A 149 -0.18 -3.82 12.09
N ILE A 150 -0.73 -4.22 10.93
CA ILE A 150 -2.17 -4.34 10.74
C ILE A 150 -2.62 -5.67 11.35
N ASP A 151 -3.34 -5.57 12.46
CA ASP A 151 -3.97 -6.70 13.16
C ASP A 151 -5.47 -6.43 13.36
N LYS A 152 -6.18 -7.40 13.95
CA LYS A 152 -7.63 -7.28 14.15
C LYS A 152 -8.00 -6.07 15.00
N ARG A 153 -7.22 -5.79 16.05
CA ARG A 153 -7.53 -4.68 16.95
C ARG A 153 -7.48 -3.35 16.22
N LEU A 154 -6.46 -3.13 15.37
CA LEU A 154 -6.41 -1.93 14.56
C LEU A 154 -7.59 -1.83 13.59
N VAL A 155 -7.99 -2.93 12.94
CA VAL A 155 -9.19 -2.94 12.08
C VAL A 155 -10.44 -2.60 12.87
N ASP A 156 -10.60 -3.14 14.08
CA ASP A 156 -11.73 -2.85 14.97
C ASP A 156 -11.77 -1.35 15.33
N ASP A 157 -10.62 -0.77 15.69
CA ASP A 157 -10.48 0.66 15.98
C ASP A 157 -10.83 1.52 14.75
N MET A 158 -10.38 1.14 13.55
CA MET A 158 -10.64 1.87 12.32
C MET A 158 -12.12 1.78 11.92
N VAL A 159 -12.75 0.61 12.06
CA VAL A 159 -14.19 0.44 11.83
C VAL A 159 -14.99 1.26 12.84
N ALA A 160 -14.61 1.25 14.12
CA ALA A 160 -15.25 2.08 15.14
C ALA A 160 -15.09 3.58 14.83
N SER A 161 -13.97 4.00 14.23
CA SER A 161 -13.76 5.41 13.86
C SER A 161 -14.57 5.87 12.63
N GLU A 162 -14.90 4.94 11.72
CA GLU A 162 -15.65 5.21 10.50
C GLU A 162 -17.16 5.01 10.68
N MET A 163 -17.56 3.99 11.46
CA MET A 163 -18.94 3.53 11.66
C MET A 163 -19.34 3.61 13.15
N VAL A 164 -19.07 4.77 13.76
CA VAL A 164 -19.11 5.05 15.21
C VAL A 164 -20.35 4.51 15.92
N TYR A 165 -21.53 4.58 15.32
CA TYR A 165 -22.79 4.20 15.99
C TYR A 165 -23.37 2.88 15.48
N LYS A 166 -22.97 2.40 14.30
CA LYS A 166 -23.52 1.17 13.72
C LYS A 166 -23.19 -0.06 14.55
N PHE A 167 -21.98 -0.10 15.09
CA PHE A 167 -21.48 -1.22 15.89
C PHE A 167 -21.26 -0.86 17.36
N HIS A 168 -21.39 0.43 17.71
CA HIS A 168 -21.30 0.94 19.08
C HIS A 168 -22.45 1.91 19.38
N PRO A 169 -23.70 1.41 19.46
CA PRO A 169 -24.87 2.25 19.74
C PRO A 169 -24.78 2.94 21.11
N GLU A 170 -23.99 2.40 22.04
CA GLU A 170 -23.70 3.01 23.34
C GLU A 170 -22.99 4.37 23.25
N ASN A 171 -22.35 4.68 22.12
CA ASN A 171 -21.64 5.93 21.92
C ASN A 171 -22.52 7.06 21.35
N ILE A 172 -23.80 6.78 21.03
CA ILE A 172 -24.73 7.78 20.50
C ILE A 172 -24.91 8.89 21.55
N PRO A 173 -24.57 10.15 21.24
CA PRO A 173 -24.74 11.26 22.18
C PRO A 173 -26.24 11.48 22.45
N ALA A 174 -26.60 11.89 23.66
CA ALA A 174 -27.98 12.26 23.95
C ALA A 174 -28.44 13.40 23.02
N PRO A 175 -29.69 13.39 22.52
CA PRO A 175 -30.23 14.48 21.73
C PRO A 175 -30.30 15.77 22.58
N PRO A 176 -30.34 16.95 21.94
CA PRO A 176 -30.56 18.22 22.63
C PRO A 176 -31.82 18.16 23.50
N ASP A 177 -31.71 18.62 24.74
CA ASP A 177 -32.83 18.64 25.68
C ASP A 177 -33.72 19.84 25.39
N ALA A 178 -34.97 19.60 24.97
CA ALA A 178 -35.93 20.65 24.64
C ALA A 178 -36.26 21.57 25.83
N GLU A 179 -36.18 21.07 27.08
CA GLU A 179 -36.45 21.86 28.28
C GLU A 179 -35.31 22.83 28.63
N ALA A 180 -34.12 22.61 28.06
CA ALA A 180 -32.97 23.50 28.24
C ALA A 180 -33.03 24.77 27.36
N TYR A 181 -33.95 24.81 26.39
CA TYR A 181 -34.17 25.95 25.49
C TYR A 181 -35.32 26.83 26.02
N GLY A 182 -35.16 28.16 25.91
CA GLY A 182 -36.25 29.10 26.21
C GLY A 182 -37.40 29.01 25.21
N GLU A 183 -38.59 29.50 25.59
CA GLU A 183 -39.78 29.53 24.70
C GLU A 183 -39.54 30.30 23.38
N ASP A 184 -38.59 31.24 23.37
CA ASP A 184 -38.16 32.04 22.21
C ASP A 184 -37.06 31.35 21.36
N GLN A 185 -36.57 30.19 21.78
CA GLN A 185 -35.44 29.48 21.17
C GLN A 185 -35.85 28.22 20.38
N TYR A 186 -37.14 28.04 20.08
CA TYR A 186 -37.66 26.87 19.35
C TYR A 186 -36.94 26.60 18.01
N GLU A 187 -36.66 27.65 17.23
CA GLU A 187 -35.96 27.52 15.95
C GLU A 187 -34.49 27.12 16.11
N GLN A 188 -33.86 27.50 17.23
CA GLN A 188 -32.50 27.08 17.56
C GLN A 188 -32.47 25.61 17.97
N TYR A 189 -33.42 25.18 18.82
CA TYR A 189 -33.60 23.76 19.16
C TYR A 189 -33.77 22.91 17.91
N LYS A 190 -34.62 23.33 16.97
CA LYS A 190 -34.86 22.58 15.72
C LYS A 190 -33.59 22.42 14.88
N ARG A 191 -32.77 23.48 14.76
CA ARG A 191 -31.47 23.39 14.06
C ARG A 191 -30.49 22.47 14.76
N ASP A 192 -30.42 22.54 16.08
CA ASP A 192 -29.51 21.70 16.87
C ASP A 192 -29.95 20.22 16.84
N GLU A 193 -31.26 19.96 16.85
CA GLU A 193 -31.87 18.64 16.69
C GLU A 193 -31.58 18.06 15.30
N GLU A 194 -31.75 18.85 14.23
CA GLU A 194 -31.40 18.46 12.86
C GLU A 194 -29.90 18.19 12.70
N ALA A 195 -29.04 19.02 13.30
CA ALA A 195 -27.59 18.83 13.28
C ALA A 195 -27.17 17.58 14.04
N TRP A 196 -27.79 17.31 15.20
CA TRP A 196 -27.60 16.08 15.97
C TRP A 196 -28.03 14.85 15.18
N GLN A 197 -29.22 14.87 14.56
CA GLN A 197 -29.72 13.75 13.77
C GLN A 197 -28.78 13.44 12.60
N LYS A 198 -28.33 14.47 11.87
CA LYS A 198 -27.35 14.32 10.79
C LYS A 198 -26.05 13.69 11.29
N HIS A 199 -25.55 14.11 12.46
CA HIS A 199 -24.34 13.53 13.06
C HIS A 199 -24.51 12.05 13.42
N VAL A 200 -25.68 11.68 13.96
CA VAL A 200 -26.02 10.28 14.28
C VAL A 200 -26.14 9.44 13.00
N ASP A 201 -26.82 9.95 11.99
CA ASP A 201 -26.96 9.26 10.70
C ASP A 201 -25.58 9.04 10.04
N GLU A 202 -24.69 10.05 10.07
CA GLU A 202 -23.31 9.91 9.59
C GLU A 202 -22.50 8.88 10.39
N GLY A 203 -22.72 8.75 11.70
CA GLY A 203 -22.05 7.71 12.50
C GLY A 203 -22.63 6.30 12.31
N LEU A 204 -23.89 6.18 11.86
CA LEU A 204 -24.54 4.92 11.53
C LEU A 204 -24.24 4.44 10.10
N GLU A 205 -24.12 5.36 9.15
CA GLU A 205 -23.94 5.06 7.72
C GLU A 205 -22.51 5.32 7.22
N GLY A 206 -21.68 5.95 8.05
CA GLY A 206 -20.30 6.35 7.79
C GLY A 206 -20.19 7.81 7.35
N ARG A 207 -19.14 8.53 7.80
CA ARG A 207 -18.95 9.96 7.51
C ARG A 207 -18.91 10.25 6.00
N SER A 208 -19.84 11.06 5.49
CA SER A 208 -19.77 11.59 4.12
C SER A 208 -19.01 12.91 4.12
N TRP A 209 -17.77 12.94 3.61
CA TRP A 209 -17.11 14.21 3.30
C TRP A 209 -17.31 14.56 1.82
N PRO A 210 -17.46 15.85 1.46
CA PRO A 210 -17.49 16.27 0.07
C PRO A 210 -16.15 15.94 -0.60
N ARG A 211 -16.24 15.48 -1.86
CA ARG A 211 -15.08 15.26 -2.72
C ARG A 211 -14.30 16.53 -3.01
#